data_AF-A0A2R4WZG1-F1
#
_entry.id   AF-A0A2R4WZG1-F1
#
_cell.length_a   1.000
_cell.length_b   1.000
_cell.length_c   1.000
_cell.angle_alpha   90.00
_cell.angle_beta   90.00
_cell.angle_gamma   90.00
#
_symmetry.space_group_name_H-M   'P 1'
#
loop_
_entity.id
_entity.type
_entity.pdbx_description
1 polymer ?
#
loop_
_entity_poly.entity_id
_entity_poly.type
_entity_poly.pdbx_seq_one_letter_code
_entity_poly.pdbx_strand_id
1 'polypeptide(L)'
;MHDRLGADLHGRPVGLISTRCHRQGTDTLTIDRLRGVVMALRDRWSNRSTAGKVLIAVAGVALVVALLVGVVFAAVVGSFVFSMDSGSSATGGASVGPAASVSISVTDGTATVTHRGGDALDADRTVVVIDGERTAWTDSGESITNGDEFTTTVDNPERIDVIYETVEGTRTLATWEL
;
A
#
# COMPACT_ATOMS: atom_id res chain seq x y z
N MET A 1 -18.17 -39.05 -99.41
CA MET A 1 -19.20 -39.95 -99.94
C MET A 1 -19.80 -40.67 -98.75
N HIS A 2 -21.08 -40.37 -98.45
CA HIS A 2 -21.95 -40.89 -97.37
C HIS A 2 -21.54 -40.57 -95.92
N ASP A 3 -22.21 -39.69 -95.15
CA ASP A 3 -23.65 -39.47 -94.84
C ASP A 3 -24.09 -40.19 -93.54
N ARG A 4 -24.85 -39.45 -92.72
CA ARG A 4 -25.74 -39.82 -91.59
C ARG A 4 -25.15 -39.88 -90.17
N LEU A 5 -25.54 -39.00 -89.23
CA LEU A 5 -26.85 -38.70 -88.59
C LEU A 5 -27.14 -39.60 -87.37
N GLY A 6 -27.56 -38.97 -86.27
CA GLY A 6 -28.13 -39.59 -85.07
C GLY A 6 -27.34 -39.23 -83.81
N ALA A 7 -27.46 -38.03 -83.24
CA ALA A 7 -28.59 -37.57 -82.42
C ALA A 7 -28.91 -38.56 -81.29
N ASP A 8 -28.35 -38.32 -80.11
CA ASP A 8 -28.99 -38.75 -78.87
C ASP A 8 -29.04 -37.57 -77.89
N LEU A 9 -30.27 -37.29 -77.48
CA LEU A 9 -30.69 -36.20 -76.61
C LEU A 9 -30.66 -36.73 -75.20
N HIS A 10 -29.92 -36.13 -74.26
CA HIS A 10 -30.37 -36.12 -72.87
C HIS A 10 -29.72 -35.02 -72.02
N GLY A 11 -30.59 -34.17 -71.47
CA GLY A 11 -30.48 -33.72 -70.08
C GLY A 11 -29.51 -32.58 -69.78
N ARG A 12 -29.98 -31.34 -69.89
CA ARG A 12 -29.53 -30.28 -68.97
C ARG A 12 -30.33 -30.42 -67.68
N PRO A 13 -29.71 -30.19 -66.51
CA PRO A 13 -30.12 -28.97 -65.82
C PRO A 13 -28.95 -28.15 -65.27
N VAL A 14 -29.05 -26.85 -65.55
CA VAL A 14 -28.65 -25.67 -64.79
C VAL A 14 -27.99 -25.94 -63.42
N GLY A 15 -26.67 -25.77 -63.36
CA GLY A 15 -25.91 -25.67 -62.11
C GLY A 15 -25.95 -24.24 -61.58
N LEU A 16 -26.64 -24.06 -60.45
CA LEU A 16 -26.78 -22.83 -59.68
C LEU A 16 -25.44 -22.15 -59.32
N ILE A 17 -25.40 -20.83 -59.51
CA ILE A 17 -24.53 -19.93 -58.76
C ILE A 17 -25.01 -19.96 -57.31
N SER A 18 -24.22 -20.56 -56.41
CA SER A 18 -24.41 -20.46 -54.96
C SER A 18 -23.22 -19.72 -54.37
N THR A 19 -23.41 -18.42 -54.20
CA THR A 19 -22.55 -17.53 -53.41
C THR A 19 -22.64 -17.98 -51.96
N ARG A 20 -21.67 -18.79 -51.50
CA ARG A 20 -21.61 -19.23 -50.11
C ARG A 20 -21.17 -18.04 -49.23
N CYS A 21 -22.14 -17.39 -48.60
CA CYS A 21 -21.93 -16.55 -47.43
C CYS A 21 -21.24 -17.37 -46.32
N HIS A 22 -19.98 -17.06 -46.01
CA HIS A 22 -19.30 -17.57 -44.83
C HIS A 22 -19.49 -16.56 -43.70
N ARG A 23 -20.53 -16.79 -42.89
CA ARG A 23 -20.83 -16.03 -41.67
C ARG A 23 -21.08 -17.02 -40.53
N GLN A 24 -20.37 -16.78 -39.42
CA GLN A 24 -20.56 -17.28 -38.05
C GLN A 24 -20.09 -18.70 -37.68
N GLY A 25 -19.26 -18.75 -36.63
CA GLY A 25 -19.10 -19.94 -35.79
C GLY A 25 -17.78 -20.08 -35.04
N THR A 26 -17.27 -19.06 -34.32
CA THR A 26 -16.01 -19.18 -33.52
C THR A 26 -16.19 -19.13 -32.00
N ASP A 27 -17.42 -19.09 -31.49
CA ASP A 27 -17.65 -18.88 -30.03
C ASP A 27 -18.00 -20.17 -29.26
N THR A 28 -18.16 -21.32 -29.92
CA THR A 28 -18.50 -22.60 -29.27
C THR A 28 -17.28 -23.43 -28.86
N LEU A 29 -16.10 -23.18 -29.45
CA LEU A 29 -14.91 -24.00 -29.24
C LEU A 29 -14.22 -23.82 -27.88
N THR A 30 -14.40 -22.67 -27.22
CA THR A 30 -13.82 -22.37 -25.90
C THR A 30 -14.61 -22.96 -24.75
N ILE A 31 -15.94 -22.93 -24.82
CA ILE A 31 -16.82 -23.46 -23.76
C ILE A 31 -16.77 -24.99 -23.72
N ASP A 32 -16.75 -25.67 -24.88
CA ASP A 32 -16.68 -27.13 -24.94
C ASP A 32 -15.32 -27.68 -24.47
N ARG A 33 -14.22 -26.95 -24.69
CA ARG A 33 -12.92 -27.32 -24.10
C ARG A 33 -12.89 -27.18 -22.58
N LEU A 34 -13.44 -26.11 -22.03
CA LEU A 34 -13.52 -25.92 -20.57
C LEU A 34 -14.41 -26.99 -19.93
N ARG A 35 -15.53 -27.33 -20.56
CA ARG A 35 -16.41 -28.43 -20.13
C ARG A 35 -15.68 -29.78 -20.14
N GLY A 36 -14.88 -30.07 -21.17
CA GLY A 36 -14.07 -31.28 -21.25
C GLY A 36 -13.03 -31.38 -20.13
N VAL A 37 -12.36 -30.28 -19.78
CA VAL A 37 -11.39 -30.23 -18.68
C VAL A 37 -12.07 -30.43 -17.32
N VAL A 38 -13.21 -29.77 -17.09
CA VAL A 38 -13.97 -29.90 -15.85
C VAL A 38 -14.53 -31.31 -15.67
N MET A 39 -15.07 -31.92 -16.73
CA MET A 39 -15.56 -33.30 -16.69
C MET A 39 -14.42 -34.31 -16.46
N ALA A 40 -13.29 -34.16 -17.15
CA ALA A 40 -12.11 -35.01 -16.95
C ALA A 40 -11.55 -34.89 -15.52
N LEU A 41 -11.56 -33.69 -14.94
CA LEU A 41 -11.16 -33.46 -13.55
C LEU A 41 -12.13 -34.13 -12.58
N ARG A 42 -13.44 -34.06 -12.86
CA ARG A 42 -14.51 -34.69 -12.06
C ARG A 42 -14.41 -36.21 -12.07
N ASP A 43 -14.16 -36.83 -13.22
CA ASP A 43 -14.02 -38.29 -13.32
C ASP A 43 -12.77 -38.79 -12.59
N ARG A 44 -11.67 -38.03 -12.69
CA ARG A 44 -10.43 -38.29 -11.96
C ARG A 44 -10.58 -38.12 -10.45
N TRP A 45 -11.46 -37.21 -10.01
CA TRP A 45 -11.80 -37.03 -8.60
C TRP A 45 -12.73 -38.14 -8.10
N SER A 46 -13.70 -38.54 -8.92
CA SER A 46 -14.67 -39.61 -8.63
C SER A 46 -13.98 -40.96 -8.41
N ASN A 47 -13.00 -41.30 -9.26
CA ASN A 47 -12.31 -42.60 -9.25
C ASN A 47 -11.24 -42.74 -8.15
N ARG A 48 -11.07 -41.74 -7.28
CA ARG A 48 -10.13 -41.83 -6.15
C ARG A 48 -10.78 -42.59 -5.00
N SER A 49 -10.03 -43.50 -4.36
CA SER A 49 -10.49 -44.22 -3.16
C SER A 49 -10.95 -43.24 -2.08
N THR A 50 -11.92 -43.64 -1.25
CA THR A 50 -12.48 -42.79 -0.18
C THR A 50 -11.39 -42.18 0.70
N ALA A 51 -10.34 -42.96 1.02
CA ALA A 51 -9.16 -42.50 1.75
C ALA A 51 -8.41 -41.36 1.03
N GLY A 52 -8.26 -41.43 -0.30
CA GLY A 52 -7.59 -40.40 -1.08
C GLY A 52 -8.37 -39.08 -1.20
N LYS A 53 -9.71 -39.12 -1.08
CA LYS A 53 -10.56 -37.91 -1.03
C LYS A 53 -10.47 -37.24 0.34
N VAL A 54 -10.52 -38.03 1.40
CA VAL A 54 -10.40 -37.55 2.79
C VAL A 54 -9.06 -36.86 3.02
N LEU A 55 -7.95 -37.42 2.53
CA LEU A 55 -6.63 -36.78 2.68
C LEU A 55 -6.53 -35.41 1.99
N ILE A 56 -7.10 -35.25 0.78
CA ILE A 56 -7.13 -33.94 0.12
C ILE A 56 -7.99 -32.96 0.91
N ALA A 57 -9.16 -33.40 1.38
CA ALA A 57 -10.06 -32.54 2.15
C ALA A 57 -9.37 -32.05 3.44
N VAL A 58 -8.72 -32.95 4.18
CA VAL A 58 -7.97 -32.60 5.40
C VAL A 58 -6.80 -31.67 5.09
N ALA A 59 -6.03 -31.94 4.04
CA ALA A 59 -4.91 -31.08 3.63
C ALA A 59 -5.39 -29.68 3.21
N GLY A 60 -6.52 -29.59 2.50
CA GLY A 60 -7.12 -28.32 2.11
C GLY A 60 -7.61 -27.52 3.32
N VAL A 61 -8.28 -28.17 4.27
CA VAL A 61 -8.71 -27.53 5.52
C VAL A 61 -7.50 -27.06 6.34
N ALA A 62 -6.46 -27.90 6.47
CA ALA A 62 -5.24 -27.53 7.19
C ALA A 62 -4.55 -26.31 6.57
N LEU A 63 -4.49 -26.21 5.25
CA LEU A 63 -3.94 -25.05 4.54
C LEU A 63 -4.73 -23.76 4.84
N VAL A 64 -6.07 -23.84 4.79
CA VAL A 64 -6.94 -22.69 5.08
C VAL A 64 -6.76 -22.24 6.52
N VAL A 65 -6.74 -23.17 7.47
CA VAL A 65 -6.49 -22.87 8.89
C VAL A 65 -5.12 -22.22 9.08
N ALA A 66 -4.07 -22.74 8.44
CA ALA A 66 -2.73 -22.17 8.54
C ALA A 66 -2.67 -20.73 8.01
N LEU A 67 -3.35 -20.44 6.89
CA LEU A 67 -3.45 -19.08 6.37
C LEU A 67 -4.18 -18.13 7.32
N LEU A 68 -5.31 -18.58 7.88
CA LEU A 68 -6.07 -17.77 8.84
C LEU A 68 -5.25 -17.45 10.10
N VAL A 69 -4.56 -18.46 10.65
CA VAL A 69 -3.66 -18.28 11.80
C VAL A 69 -2.51 -17.34 11.45
N GLY A 70 -1.93 -17.47 10.26
CA GLY A 70 -0.86 -16.57 9.78
C GLY A 70 -1.30 -15.11 9.68
N VAL A 71 -2.50 -14.84 9.18
CA VAL A 71 -3.05 -13.48 9.09
C VAL A 71 -3.27 -12.87 10.47
N VAL A 72 -3.83 -13.64 11.41
CA VAL A 72 -4.03 -13.17 12.79
C VAL A 72 -2.68 -12.91 13.47
N PHE A 73 -1.72 -13.82 13.32
CA PHE A 73 -0.38 -13.65 13.87
C PHE A 73 0.32 -12.41 13.31
N ALA A 74 0.23 -12.19 11.99
CA ALA A 74 0.79 -11.01 11.35
C ALA A 74 0.13 -9.71 11.84
N ALA A 75 -1.19 -9.71 12.05
CA ALA A 75 -1.90 -8.56 12.61
C ALA A 75 -1.47 -8.26 14.05
N VAL A 76 -1.28 -9.30 14.88
CA VAL A 76 -0.81 -9.16 16.26
C VAL A 76 0.63 -8.62 16.28
N VAL A 77 1.55 -9.21 15.52
CA VAL A 77 2.93 -8.71 15.42
C VAL A 77 2.96 -7.29 14.84
N GLY A 78 2.16 -7.02 13.82
CA GLY A 78 1.99 -5.69 13.23
C GLY A 78 1.47 -4.68 14.25
N SER A 79 0.55 -5.06 15.13
CA SER A 79 0.05 -4.18 16.20
C SER A 79 1.12 -3.83 17.23
N PHE A 80 2.08 -4.72 17.52
CA PHE A 80 3.19 -4.40 18.42
C PHE A 80 4.19 -3.45 17.78
N VAL A 81 4.53 -3.65 16.50
CA VAL A 81 5.41 -2.73 15.75
C VAL A 81 4.74 -1.36 15.60
N PHE A 82 3.45 -1.35 15.26
CA PHE A 82 2.66 -0.13 15.17
C PHE A 82 2.50 0.56 16.54
N SER A 83 2.37 -0.23 17.62
CA SER A 83 2.23 0.32 18.96
C SER A 83 3.55 0.90 19.51
N MET A 84 4.71 0.35 19.15
CA MET A 84 6.01 0.95 19.48
C MET A 84 6.23 2.30 18.80
N ASP A 85 5.65 2.53 17.62
CA ASP A 85 5.61 3.84 16.96
C ASP A 85 4.59 4.79 17.64
N SER A 86 3.47 4.23 18.13
CA SER A 86 2.41 5.03 18.76
C SER A 86 2.80 5.65 20.12
N GLY A 87 3.90 5.24 20.74
CA GLY A 87 4.49 5.91 21.92
C GLY A 87 5.24 7.19 21.59
N SER A 88 5.46 7.47 20.30
CA SER A 88 5.93 8.75 19.75
C SER A 88 4.87 9.36 18.83
N SER A 89 3.58 9.20 19.18
CA SER A 89 2.46 9.81 18.47
C SER A 89 2.43 11.34 18.64
N ALA A 90 3.37 12.01 17.97
CA ALA A 90 3.08 13.20 17.21
C ALA A 90 3.28 12.83 15.73
N THR A 91 2.15 12.59 15.06
CA THR A 91 1.97 12.74 13.60
C THR A 91 2.47 11.57 12.71
N GLY A 92 1.54 10.67 12.37
CA GLY A 92 1.67 9.68 11.29
C GLY A 92 1.62 10.28 9.87
N GLY A 93 2.54 11.18 9.57
CA GLY A 93 2.96 11.49 8.20
C GLY A 93 4.39 10.99 8.03
N ALA A 94 4.77 10.55 6.84
CA ALA A 94 6.19 10.51 6.48
C ALA A 94 6.81 11.83 6.95
N SER A 95 7.91 11.78 7.69
CA SER A 95 8.46 12.95 8.37
C SER A 95 9.01 13.94 7.34
N VAL A 96 8.13 14.74 6.73
CA VAL A 96 8.48 15.81 5.79
C VAL A 96 8.92 17.02 6.60
N GLY A 97 10.03 16.87 7.30
CA GLY A 97 10.63 17.92 8.12
C GLY A 97 12.08 17.55 8.46
N PRO A 98 12.90 18.55 8.83
CA PRO A 98 14.32 18.37 9.06
C PRO A 98 14.58 17.27 10.09
N ALA A 99 15.60 16.44 9.83
CA ALA A 99 16.14 15.49 10.77
C ALA A 99 17.12 16.22 11.72
N ALA A 100 16.57 17.10 12.56
CA ALA A 100 17.32 17.82 13.58
C ALA A 100 17.09 17.22 14.97
N SER A 101 18.11 17.30 15.82
CA SER A 101 18.05 16.94 17.23
C SER A 101 18.01 18.21 18.06
N VAL A 102 16.99 18.37 18.89
CA VAL A 102 16.83 19.51 19.79
C VAL A 102 16.69 19.00 21.21
N SER A 103 17.25 19.73 22.17
CA SER A 103 17.07 19.44 23.59
C SER A 103 16.54 20.65 24.34
N ILE A 104 15.73 20.39 25.36
CA ILE A 104 15.20 21.40 26.27
C ILE A 104 15.69 21.07 27.68
N SER A 105 16.15 22.07 28.42
CA SER A 105 16.48 21.97 29.84
C SER A 105 15.88 23.15 30.58
N VAL A 106 15.22 22.88 31.71
CA VAL A 106 14.69 23.92 32.61
C VAL A 106 15.46 23.84 33.91
N THR A 107 16.14 24.93 34.28
CA THR A 107 16.93 25.03 35.52
C THR A 107 16.71 26.42 36.11
N ASP A 108 16.38 26.49 37.40
CA ASP A 108 16.24 27.75 38.15
C ASP A 108 15.37 28.81 37.45
N GLY A 109 14.22 28.39 36.88
CA GLY A 109 13.30 29.29 36.17
C GLY A 109 13.80 29.77 34.81
N THR A 110 14.81 29.12 34.23
CA THR A 110 15.31 29.39 32.89
C THR A 110 15.17 28.16 32.01
N ALA A 111 14.48 28.30 30.88
CA ALA A 111 14.44 27.29 29.83
C ALA A 111 15.56 27.56 28.82
N THR A 112 16.36 26.53 28.55
CA THR A 112 17.40 26.53 27.52
C THR A 112 17.05 25.49 26.48
N VAL A 113 16.94 25.93 25.23
CA VAL A 113 16.70 25.08 24.06
C VAL A 113 17.96 25.09 23.21
N THR A 114 18.51 23.91 22.93
CA THR A 114 19.79 23.74 22.21
C THR A 114 19.60 22.86 20.97
N HIS A 115 20.11 23.31 19.82
CA HIS A 115 20.25 22.45 18.63
C HIS A 115 21.49 21.55 18.78
N ARG A 116 21.27 20.24 18.81
CA ARG A 116 22.30 19.22 19.09
C ARG A 116 22.89 18.56 17.84
N GLY A 117 22.47 18.99 16.65
CA GLY A 117 22.94 18.48 15.36
C GLY A 117 21.83 17.94 14.46
N GLY A 118 22.25 17.36 13.34
CA GLY A 118 21.35 17.02 12.24
C GLY A 118 21.19 18.17 11.25
N ASP A 119 20.03 18.25 10.62
CA ASP A 119 19.74 19.29 9.62
C ASP A 119 19.67 20.68 10.26
N ALA A 120 20.08 21.70 9.49
CA ALA A 120 19.85 23.09 9.87
C ALA A 120 18.34 23.39 9.87
N LEU A 121 17.89 24.18 10.84
CA LEU A 121 16.50 24.63 10.92
C LEU A 121 16.39 26.05 10.39
N ASP A 122 15.30 26.31 9.70
CA ASP A 122 14.90 27.66 9.33
C ASP A 122 14.26 28.33 10.56
N ALA A 123 14.85 29.45 11.02
CA ALA A 123 14.35 30.17 12.18
C ALA A 123 12.92 30.67 11.99
N ASP A 124 12.56 31.13 10.79
CA ASP A 124 11.22 31.65 10.48
C ASP A 124 10.13 30.57 10.60
N ARG A 125 10.56 29.31 10.61
CA ARG A 125 9.70 28.12 10.67
C ARG A 125 9.85 27.36 11.99
N THR A 126 10.70 27.83 12.90
CA THR A 126 10.97 27.16 14.17
C THR A 126 10.43 27.99 15.31
N VAL A 127 9.51 27.41 16.07
CA VAL A 127 8.78 28.09 17.14
C VAL A 127 8.93 27.31 18.43
N VAL A 128 9.22 28.01 19.51
CA VAL A 128 9.20 27.51 20.88
C VAL A 128 7.85 27.85 21.48
N VAL A 129 7.13 26.84 21.98
CA VAL A 129 5.82 27.00 22.61
C VAL A 129 5.96 26.70 24.09
N ILE A 130 5.61 27.66 24.94
CA ILE A 130 5.69 27.56 26.41
C ILE A 130 4.28 27.74 26.94
N ASP A 131 3.69 26.70 27.52
CA ASP A 131 2.31 26.69 28.03
C ASP A 131 1.26 27.22 27.03
N GLY A 132 1.51 26.98 25.74
CA GLY A 132 0.66 27.41 24.63
C GLY A 132 1.01 28.78 24.03
N GLU A 133 1.88 29.56 24.66
CA GLU A 133 2.39 30.82 24.10
C GLU A 133 3.54 30.57 23.13
N ARG A 134 3.49 31.21 21.95
CA ARG A 134 4.42 30.98 20.85
C ARG A 134 5.50 32.06 20.82
N THR A 135 6.76 31.64 20.83
CA THR A 135 7.93 32.51 20.75
C THR A 135 8.84 32.03 19.62
N ALA A 136 9.37 32.96 18.82
CA ALA A 136 10.36 32.62 17.81
C ALA A 136 11.67 32.16 18.47
N TRP A 137 12.39 31.23 17.86
CA TRP A 137 13.69 30.80 18.40
C TRP A 137 14.72 31.94 18.39
N THR A 138 14.72 32.77 17.35
CA THR A 138 15.64 33.90 17.20
C THR A 138 14.90 35.07 16.56
N ASP A 139 15.36 36.28 16.84
CA ASP A 139 14.86 37.52 16.24
C ASP A 139 15.40 37.75 14.81
N SER A 140 16.37 36.95 14.39
CA SER A 140 16.91 36.95 13.02
C SER A 140 16.42 35.71 12.26
N GLY A 141 15.96 35.87 11.01
CA GLY A 141 15.60 34.75 10.12
C GLY A 141 16.81 33.93 9.64
N GLU A 142 17.86 33.85 10.45
CA GLU A 142 19.07 33.10 10.16
C GLU A 142 18.84 31.61 10.43
N SER A 143 19.58 30.74 9.75
CA SER A 143 19.47 29.30 9.99
C SER A 143 20.02 28.93 11.37
N ILE A 144 19.27 28.11 12.10
CA ILE A 144 19.68 27.52 13.39
C ILE A 144 20.46 26.24 13.11
N THR A 145 21.66 26.15 13.67
CA THR A 145 22.64 25.10 13.43
C THR A 145 23.14 24.49 14.74
N ASN A 146 23.98 23.46 14.63
CA ASN A 146 24.48 22.74 15.80
C ASN A 146 25.23 23.67 16.76
N GLY A 147 24.79 23.69 18.01
CA GLY A 147 25.35 24.50 19.08
C GLY A 147 24.59 25.81 19.32
N ASP A 148 23.65 26.17 18.46
CA ASP A 148 22.81 27.36 18.68
C ASP A 148 21.83 27.12 19.83
N GLU A 149 21.62 28.18 20.61
CA GLU A 149 20.81 28.16 21.82
C GLU A 149 19.77 29.28 21.83
N PHE A 150 18.60 28.96 22.36
CA PHE A 150 17.57 29.92 22.76
C PHE A 150 17.36 29.80 24.27
N THR A 151 17.36 30.93 24.96
CA THR A 151 17.15 30.98 26.41
C THR A 151 16.06 31.97 26.75
N THR A 152 15.13 31.56 27.62
CA THR A 152 14.11 32.46 28.17
C THR A 152 13.79 32.14 29.61
N THR A 153 13.36 33.15 30.36
CA THR A 153 12.82 32.98 31.71
C THR A 153 11.44 32.34 31.62
N VAL A 154 11.16 31.39 32.52
CA VAL A 154 9.91 30.63 32.61
C VAL A 154 9.51 30.47 34.07
N ASP A 155 8.23 30.73 34.36
CA ASP A 155 7.68 30.63 35.72
C ASP A 155 6.98 29.28 35.90
N ASN A 156 7.75 28.25 36.27
CA ASN A 156 7.26 26.89 36.50
C ASN A 156 6.39 26.35 35.34
N PRO A 157 6.96 26.23 34.13
CA PRO A 157 6.20 25.80 32.96
C PRO A 157 5.66 24.38 33.15
N GLU A 158 4.45 24.12 32.67
CA GLU A 158 3.88 22.77 32.63
C GLU A 158 4.44 22.02 31.42
N ARG A 159 4.59 22.72 30.29
CA ARG A 159 5.05 22.12 29.04
C ARG A 159 5.79 23.12 28.14
N ILE A 160 6.87 22.64 27.54
CA ILE A 160 7.61 23.34 26.49
C ILE A 160 7.72 22.44 25.26
N ASP A 161 7.28 22.92 24.10
CA ASP A 161 7.45 22.24 22.82
C ASP A 161 8.32 23.07 21.88
N VAL A 162 9.16 22.41 21.10
CA VAL A 162 9.83 23.01 19.94
C VAL A 162 9.18 22.45 18.69
N ILE A 163 8.60 23.33 17.88
CA ILE A 163 7.82 22.97 16.70
C ILE A 163 8.49 23.53 15.46
N TYR A 164 8.64 22.68 14.44
CA TYR A 164 9.01 23.07 13.09
C TYR A 164 7.79 23.04 12.17
N GLU A 165 7.51 24.16 11.51
CA GLU A 165 6.36 24.31 10.61
C GLU A 165 6.76 23.94 9.18
N THR A 166 6.16 22.88 8.65
CA THR A 166 6.36 22.38 7.30
C THR A 166 5.26 22.95 6.38
N VAL A 167 5.38 22.79 5.05
CA VAL A 167 4.28 23.20 4.15
C VAL A 167 3.08 22.25 4.22
N GLU A 168 3.28 21.07 4.81
CA GLU A 168 2.27 20.00 4.93
C GLU A 168 1.70 19.88 6.35
N GLY A 169 2.26 20.59 7.34
CA GLY A 169 1.82 20.53 8.72
C GLY A 169 2.91 20.98 9.70
N THR A 170 2.85 20.48 10.92
CA THR A 170 3.82 20.78 11.98
C THR A 170 4.52 19.52 12.46
N ARG A 171 5.81 19.64 12.79
CA ARG A 171 6.62 18.59 13.40
C ARG A 171 7.15 19.05 14.75
N THR A 172 6.83 18.33 15.81
CA THR A 172 7.48 18.54 17.11
C THR A 172 8.89 17.96 17.08
N LEU A 173 9.89 18.77 17.40
CA LEU A 173 11.31 18.41 17.44
C LEU A 173 11.74 17.96 18.84
N ALA A 174 11.19 18.60 19.87
CA ALA A 174 11.44 18.27 21.27
C ALA A 174 10.23 18.68 22.12
N THR A 175 9.99 17.93 23.19
CA THR A 175 9.00 18.23 24.21
C THR A 175 9.65 18.07 25.58
N TRP A 176 9.36 19.00 26.47
CA TRP A 176 9.68 18.94 27.89
C TRP A 176 8.39 19.11 28.69
N GLU A 177 8.21 18.29 29.71
CA GLU A 177 7.06 18.29 30.62
C GLU A 177 7.58 18.06 32.05
N LEU A 178 6.91 18.65 33.03
CA LEU A 178 7.24 18.54 34.45
C LEU A 178 6.59 17.31 35.10
#